data_AF-W9YPI3-F1
#
_entry.id   AF-W9YPI3-F1
#
_cell.length_a   1.000
_cell.length_b   1.000
_cell.length_c   1.000
_cell.angle_alpha   90.00
_cell.angle_beta   90.00
_cell.angle_gamma   90.00
#
_symmetry.space_group_name_H-M   'P 1'
#
loop_
_entity.id
_entity.type
_entity.pdbx_description
1 polymer ?
#
loop_
_entity_poly.entity_id
_entity_poly.type
_entity_poly.pdbx_seq_one_letter_code
_entity_poly.pdbx_strand_id
1 'polypeptide(L)'
;MQKESEGPTTSLRQLLTTSDSAKTTRKQMLAVLLSVDDAMIHACITRQVARHAHMRSHPTKHELKENMELAANIPGQYISIICDKIGLPMTNRQCAQVVDDIALYLRGGPDSDKIAVAIDMVQTTQSWPITRTHEGLRKYTDFTKVTVYNTCEKDLAHRSIVDRFLTDLRPQIQDGPDYDKPRPVPFVEVGFSDQIYLRLQQHSSHTNSNYLMNLFHAAVENRFGGIFKLHQEVLSLCSEPADAWLGEIAFTQLCKGYVTEASGFSHSGAGLSIGNFYERLPAEIWDTMYLHGARTEKIERNLQKEEEIARVRHFAEPGAHQRFEDEILKDIESVEQISRTLQSLEELRQIDQEIKELLEST
;
A
#
# COMPACT_ATOMS: atom_id res chain seq x y z
N MET A 1 18.44 26.23 35.16
CA MET A 1 19.10 26.39 33.85
C MET A 1 19.16 25.03 33.16
N GLN A 2 18.16 24.75 32.32
CA GLN A 2 18.24 23.74 31.27
C GLN A 2 17.22 24.20 30.22
N LYS A 3 17.74 24.63 29.06
CA LYS A 3 16.94 24.96 27.89
C LYS A 3 16.69 23.64 27.17
N GLU A 4 15.45 23.17 27.16
CA GLU A 4 15.02 22.16 26.21
C GLU A 4 14.85 22.86 24.85
N SER A 5 15.58 22.36 23.85
CA SER A 5 15.44 22.81 22.48
C SER A 5 14.27 22.09 21.84
N GLU A 6 13.14 22.78 21.72
CA GLU A 6 12.07 22.38 20.82
C GLU A 6 12.57 22.50 19.37
N GLY A 7 12.81 21.36 18.73
CA GLY A 7 13.00 21.31 17.28
C GLY A 7 11.67 21.56 16.57
N PRO A 8 11.64 22.22 15.41
CA PRO A 8 10.39 22.54 14.73
C PRO A 8 9.83 21.28 14.05
N THR A 9 8.84 20.64 14.65
CA THR A 9 7.97 19.67 13.96
C THR A 9 6.93 20.42 13.14
N THR A 10 7.31 20.87 11.95
CA THR A 10 6.38 21.38 10.95
C THR A 10 5.51 20.22 10.45
N SER A 11 4.20 20.27 10.70
CA SER A 11 3.29 19.20 10.26
C SER A 11 3.16 19.20 8.73
N LEU A 12 2.97 18.01 8.13
CA LEU A 12 2.69 17.84 6.68
C LEU A 12 1.54 18.75 6.19
N ARG A 13 0.62 19.12 7.10
CA ARG A 13 -0.50 20.04 6.89
C ARG A 13 -0.04 21.47 6.60
N GLN A 14 1.04 21.96 7.23
CA GLN A 14 1.62 23.29 6.97
C GLN A 14 2.42 23.33 5.65
N LEU A 15 3.00 22.20 5.22
CA LEU A 15 3.67 22.06 3.93
C LEU A 15 2.70 22.02 2.75
N LEU A 16 1.40 21.79 2.95
CA LEU A 16 0.42 21.72 1.85
C LEU A 16 -0.42 22.99 1.70
N THR A 17 -0.34 23.94 2.63
CA THR A 17 -1.22 25.13 2.68
C THR A 17 -0.64 26.40 2.05
N THR A 18 0.59 26.38 1.53
CA THR A 18 1.11 27.48 0.69
C THR A 18 1.11 27.06 -0.78
N SER A 19 0.65 27.96 -1.66
CA SER A 19 0.52 27.70 -3.11
C SER A 19 1.78 27.09 -3.73
N ASP A 20 2.96 27.43 -3.21
CA ASP A 20 4.24 27.04 -3.79
C ASP A 20 4.77 25.71 -3.25
N SER A 21 4.48 25.36 -2.00
CA SER A 21 4.87 24.08 -1.44
C SER A 21 4.01 22.94 -2.00
N ALA A 22 2.70 23.16 -2.12
CA ALA A 22 1.81 22.22 -2.81
C ALA A 22 2.21 22.02 -4.30
N LYS A 23 2.62 23.09 -5.00
CA LYS A 23 3.16 22.98 -6.36
C LYS A 23 4.46 22.18 -6.40
N THR A 24 5.35 22.38 -5.43
CA THR A 24 6.63 21.66 -5.35
C THR A 24 6.40 20.17 -5.13
N THR A 25 5.56 19.80 -4.17
CA THR A 25 5.18 18.40 -3.91
C THR A 25 4.55 17.74 -5.14
N ARG A 26 3.67 18.43 -5.87
CA ARG A 26 3.08 17.90 -7.11
C ARG A 26 4.13 17.66 -8.19
N LYS A 27 5.07 18.59 -8.36
CA LYS A 27 6.17 18.44 -9.33
C LYS A 27 7.07 17.26 -8.99
N GLN A 28 7.40 17.07 -7.71
CA GLN A 28 8.20 15.94 -7.25
C GLN A 28 7.44 14.61 -7.44
N MET A 29 6.15 14.56 -7.10
CA MET A 29 5.32 13.37 -7.35
C MET A 29 5.28 13.02 -8.84
N LEU A 30 5.12 14.02 -9.70
CA LEU A 30 5.13 13.84 -11.14
C LEU A 30 6.51 13.35 -11.62
N ALA A 31 7.61 13.91 -11.10
CA ALA A 31 8.96 13.45 -11.41
C ALA A 31 9.16 11.98 -11.04
N VAL A 32 8.66 11.54 -9.88
CA VAL A 32 8.68 10.13 -9.48
C VAL A 32 7.94 9.26 -10.50
N LEU A 33 6.73 9.65 -10.90
CA LEU A 33 5.94 8.90 -11.87
C LEU A 33 6.58 8.87 -13.26
N LEU A 34 7.19 9.98 -13.68
CA LEU A 34 7.90 10.10 -14.95
C LEU A 34 9.26 9.38 -14.96
N SER A 35 9.78 8.99 -13.80
CA SER A 35 11.01 8.19 -13.71
C SER A 35 10.80 6.72 -14.09
N VAL A 36 9.55 6.29 -14.18
CA VAL A 36 9.13 4.92 -14.53
C VAL A 36 8.54 4.90 -15.94
N ASP A 37 8.65 3.79 -16.66
CA ASP A 37 8.08 3.70 -18.00
C ASP A 37 6.53 3.73 -17.98
N ASP A 38 5.93 4.38 -18.98
CA ASP A 38 4.47 4.50 -19.16
C ASP A 38 3.75 3.15 -19.06
N ALA A 39 4.38 2.07 -19.52
CA ALA A 39 3.83 0.73 -19.46
C ALA A 39 3.67 0.23 -18.02
N MET A 40 4.56 0.61 -17.10
CA MET A 40 4.44 0.32 -15.68
C MET A 40 3.34 1.16 -15.04
N ILE A 41 3.29 2.47 -15.34
CA ILE A 41 2.23 3.36 -14.82
C ILE A 41 0.86 2.83 -15.26
N HIS A 42 0.72 2.46 -16.53
CA HIS A 42 -0.48 1.83 -17.05
C HIS A 42 -0.77 0.49 -16.35
N ALA A 43 0.24 -0.34 -16.08
CA ALA A 43 0.08 -1.59 -15.33
C ALA A 43 -0.42 -1.34 -13.90
N CYS A 44 0.06 -0.30 -13.22
CA CYS A 44 -0.40 0.12 -11.90
C CYS A 44 -1.85 0.62 -11.94
N ILE A 45 -2.20 1.51 -12.87
CA ILE A 45 -3.56 2.07 -13.04
C ILE A 45 -4.57 0.96 -13.34
N THR A 46 -4.21 0.06 -14.27
CA THR A 46 -5.07 -1.08 -14.65
C THR A 46 -5.01 -2.23 -13.67
N ARG A 47 -4.13 -2.15 -12.66
CA ARG A 47 -3.84 -3.18 -11.65
C ARG A 47 -3.47 -4.55 -12.23
N GLN A 48 -2.70 -4.54 -13.33
CA GLN A 48 -2.25 -5.74 -14.05
C GLN A 48 -0.74 -5.98 -13.95
N VAL A 49 -0.05 -5.38 -12.97
CA VAL A 49 1.40 -5.52 -12.78
C VAL A 49 1.84 -6.99 -12.80
N ALA A 50 1.23 -7.86 -11.98
CA ALA A 50 1.56 -9.29 -11.95
C ALA A 50 1.31 -9.98 -13.30
N ARG A 51 0.20 -9.66 -13.98
CA ARG A 51 -0.11 -10.24 -15.29
C ARG A 51 0.91 -9.82 -16.34
N HIS A 52 1.27 -8.54 -16.37
CA HIS A 52 2.28 -8.00 -17.28
C HIS A 52 3.66 -8.60 -17.01
N ALA A 53 4.02 -8.87 -15.76
CA ALA A 53 5.27 -9.54 -15.38
C ALA A 53 5.38 -10.96 -16.01
N HIS A 54 4.27 -11.67 -16.17
CA HIS A 54 4.24 -13.01 -16.78
C HIS A 54 4.21 -12.99 -18.30
N MET A 55 3.77 -11.90 -18.93
CA MET A 55 3.68 -11.78 -20.38
C MET A 55 5.08 -11.66 -21.01
N ARG A 56 5.46 -12.64 -21.85
CA ARG A 56 6.83 -12.77 -22.39
C ARG A 56 7.38 -11.52 -23.08
N SER A 57 6.53 -10.75 -23.75
CA SER A 57 6.92 -9.61 -24.58
C SER A 57 6.40 -8.27 -24.05
N HIS A 58 5.90 -8.21 -22.81
CA HIS A 58 5.37 -6.96 -22.28
C HIS A 58 6.53 -6.06 -21.79
N PRO A 59 6.58 -4.76 -22.16
CA PRO A 59 7.66 -3.86 -21.75
C PRO A 59 7.87 -3.82 -20.23
N THR A 60 6.78 -3.80 -19.46
CA THR A 60 6.79 -3.85 -17.98
C THR A 60 7.62 -5.01 -17.42
N LYS A 61 7.64 -6.19 -18.07
CA LYS A 61 8.40 -7.33 -17.59
C LYS A 61 9.90 -7.07 -17.56
N HIS A 62 10.41 -6.37 -18.59
CA HIS A 62 11.82 -6.05 -18.67
C HIS A 62 12.22 -5.11 -17.55
N GLU A 63 11.43 -4.06 -17.34
CA GLU A 63 11.66 -3.06 -16.30
C GLU A 63 11.56 -3.66 -14.89
N LEU A 64 10.54 -4.48 -14.60
CA LEU A 64 10.43 -5.18 -13.31
C LEU A 64 11.67 -6.05 -13.03
N LYS A 65 12.19 -6.74 -14.05
CA LYS A 65 13.39 -7.57 -13.93
C LYS A 65 14.64 -6.73 -13.64
N GLU A 66 14.82 -5.63 -14.38
CA GLU A 66 15.94 -4.70 -14.17
C GLU A 66 15.88 -4.07 -12.78
N ASN A 67 14.70 -3.59 -12.38
CA ASN A 67 14.48 -3.02 -11.05
C ASN A 67 14.79 -4.04 -9.95
N MET A 68 14.33 -5.29 -10.11
CA MET A 68 14.61 -6.36 -9.16
C MET A 68 16.12 -6.63 -9.05
N GLU A 69 16.87 -6.69 -10.15
CA GLU A 69 18.32 -6.90 -10.14
C GLU A 69 19.08 -5.78 -9.40
N LEU A 70 18.60 -4.54 -9.52
CA LEU A 70 19.20 -3.36 -8.90
C LEU A 70 18.76 -3.15 -7.44
N ALA A 71 17.61 -3.70 -7.04
CA ALA A 71 17.03 -3.58 -5.71
C ALA A 71 17.89 -4.18 -4.58
N ALA A 72 19.01 -4.84 -4.91
CA ALA A 72 20.01 -5.28 -3.94
C ALA A 72 20.70 -4.11 -3.23
N ASN A 73 20.85 -2.98 -3.93
CA ASN A 73 21.67 -1.87 -3.46
C ASN A 73 20.94 -0.53 -3.48
N ILE A 74 19.76 -0.46 -4.09
CA ILE A 74 19.03 0.79 -4.29
C ILE A 74 17.68 0.69 -3.57
N PRO A 75 17.35 1.65 -2.69
CA PRO A 75 16.04 1.73 -2.05
C PRO A 75 14.95 1.97 -3.10
N GLY A 76 13.71 1.61 -2.80
CA GLY A 76 12.65 1.75 -3.78
C GLY A 76 11.29 1.28 -3.32
N GLN A 77 10.33 1.40 -4.24
CA GLN A 77 8.96 1.00 -4.06
C GLN A 77 8.74 -0.39 -4.63
N TYR A 78 8.00 -1.19 -3.88
CA TYR A 78 7.65 -2.54 -4.26
C TYR A 78 6.15 -2.74 -4.13
N ILE A 79 5.65 -3.79 -4.77
CA ILE A 79 4.26 -4.22 -4.67
C ILE A 79 4.20 -5.73 -4.39
N SER A 80 3.30 -6.12 -3.50
CA SER A 80 2.93 -7.50 -3.23
C SER A 80 1.48 -7.71 -3.69
N ILE A 81 1.22 -8.71 -4.53
CA ILE A 81 -0.05 -8.92 -5.22
C ILE A 81 -0.50 -10.37 -5.04
N ILE A 82 -1.72 -10.59 -4.56
CA ILE A 82 -2.29 -11.94 -4.43
C ILE A 82 -3.10 -12.27 -5.68
N CYS A 83 -2.58 -13.17 -6.51
CA CYS A 83 -3.20 -13.61 -7.76
C CYS A 83 -2.70 -15.00 -8.15
N ASP A 84 -3.28 -15.58 -9.20
CA ASP A 84 -2.84 -16.88 -9.70
C ASP A 84 -1.51 -16.79 -10.46
N LYS A 85 -1.01 -17.94 -10.92
CA LYS A 85 0.27 -18.05 -11.65
C LYS A 85 0.37 -17.24 -12.95
N ILE A 86 -0.73 -16.72 -13.49
CA ILE A 86 -0.76 -15.88 -14.69
C ILE A 86 -1.17 -14.43 -14.39
N GLY A 87 -1.28 -14.06 -13.11
CA GLY A 87 -1.66 -12.72 -12.67
C GLY A 87 -3.16 -12.44 -12.70
N LEU A 88 -4.02 -13.47 -12.74
CA LEU A 88 -5.46 -13.28 -12.58
C LEU A 88 -5.86 -13.26 -11.10
N PRO A 89 -6.67 -12.28 -10.68
CA PRO A 89 -7.16 -12.22 -9.31
C PRO A 89 -8.24 -13.26 -9.03
N MET A 90 -8.52 -13.47 -7.75
CA MET A 90 -9.65 -14.27 -7.29
C MET A 90 -10.99 -13.72 -7.79
N THR A 91 -11.99 -14.60 -7.89
CA THR A 91 -13.38 -14.19 -8.08
C THR A 91 -13.99 -13.66 -6.78
N ASN A 92 -15.13 -12.95 -6.87
CA ASN A 92 -15.86 -12.51 -5.68
C ASN A 92 -16.31 -13.70 -4.81
N ARG A 93 -16.72 -14.83 -5.41
CA ARG A 93 -17.01 -16.08 -4.69
C ARG A 93 -15.82 -16.55 -3.86
N GLN A 94 -14.64 -16.63 -4.47
CA GLN A 94 -13.43 -17.07 -3.78
C GLN A 94 -13.04 -16.10 -2.67
N CYS A 95 -13.18 -14.79 -2.90
CA CYS A 95 -12.95 -13.78 -1.87
C CYS A 95 -13.92 -13.94 -0.69
N ALA A 96 -15.20 -14.21 -0.95
CA ALA A 96 -16.21 -14.37 0.09
C ALA A 96 -15.87 -15.56 1.01
N GLN A 97 -15.40 -16.67 0.42
CA GLN A 97 -14.95 -17.84 1.17
C GLN A 97 -13.72 -17.53 2.06
N VAL A 98 -12.77 -16.72 1.57
CA VAL A 98 -11.61 -16.27 2.36
C VAL A 98 -12.04 -15.34 3.49
N VAL A 99 -12.97 -14.42 3.21
CA VAL A 99 -13.53 -13.51 4.23
C VAL A 99 -14.25 -14.30 5.33
N ASP A 100 -15.04 -15.32 4.96
CA ASP A 100 -15.70 -16.21 5.92
C ASP A 100 -14.69 -16.98 6.77
N ASP A 101 -13.60 -17.44 6.18
CA ASP A 101 -12.52 -18.12 6.90
C ASP A 101 -11.80 -17.22 7.90
N ILE A 102 -11.48 -15.99 7.49
CA ILE A 102 -10.84 -15.01 8.38
C ILE A 102 -11.80 -14.63 9.51
N ALA A 103 -13.09 -14.43 9.22
CA ALA A 103 -14.09 -14.16 10.26
C ALA A 103 -14.22 -15.32 11.26
N LEU A 104 -14.19 -16.57 10.77
CA LEU A 104 -14.19 -17.74 11.64
C LEU A 104 -12.90 -17.84 12.46
N TYR A 105 -11.74 -17.59 11.84
CA TYR A 105 -10.43 -17.51 12.49
C TYR A 105 -10.44 -16.52 13.66
N LEU A 106 -11.01 -15.31 13.49
CA LEU A 106 -11.03 -14.27 14.52
C LEU A 106 -11.97 -14.57 15.70
N ARG A 107 -13.04 -15.36 15.47
CA ARG A 107 -14.10 -15.60 16.46
C ARG A 107 -13.59 -16.21 17.77
N GLY A 108 -12.58 -17.08 17.71
CA GLY A 108 -12.15 -17.84 18.88
C GLY A 108 -13.06 -19.03 19.22
N GLY A 109 -12.54 -19.95 20.03
CA GLY A 109 -13.28 -21.11 20.54
C GLY A 109 -13.20 -22.37 19.67
N PRO A 110 -13.75 -23.50 20.17
CA PRO A 110 -13.50 -24.84 19.63
C PRO A 110 -13.82 -25.00 18.13
N ASP A 111 -14.90 -24.36 17.66
CA ASP A 111 -15.32 -24.42 16.25
C ASP A 111 -14.35 -23.67 15.33
N SER A 112 -13.65 -22.65 15.85
CA SER A 112 -12.64 -21.89 15.09
C SER A 112 -11.24 -22.49 15.15
N ASP A 113 -10.95 -23.33 16.14
CA ASP A 113 -9.59 -23.80 16.39
C ASP A 113 -9.03 -24.59 15.21
N LYS A 114 -9.86 -25.41 14.56
CA LYS A 114 -9.44 -26.20 13.40
C LYS A 114 -8.94 -25.30 12.26
N ILE A 115 -9.69 -24.24 11.95
CA ILE A 115 -9.30 -23.31 10.88
C ILE A 115 -8.15 -22.41 11.32
N ALA A 116 -8.12 -22.02 12.59
CA ALA A 116 -7.06 -21.19 13.15
C ALA A 116 -5.71 -21.89 13.11
N VAL A 117 -5.66 -23.17 13.53
CA VAL A 117 -4.45 -23.98 13.44
C VAL A 117 -4.01 -24.12 11.99
N ALA A 118 -4.94 -24.37 11.07
CA ALA A 118 -4.59 -24.53 9.66
C ALA A 118 -3.99 -23.24 9.05
N ILE A 119 -4.57 -22.07 9.35
CA ILE A 119 -4.09 -20.76 8.90
C ILE A 119 -2.76 -20.38 9.56
N ASP A 120 -2.61 -20.58 10.88
CA ASP A 120 -1.40 -20.25 11.63
C ASP A 120 -0.18 -21.04 11.13
N MET A 121 -0.42 -22.26 10.62
CA MET A 121 0.60 -23.19 10.15
C MET A 121 1.04 -23.02 8.68
N VAL A 122 0.41 -22.15 7.88
CA VAL A 122 0.76 -21.98 6.45
C VAL A 122 2.22 -21.57 6.24
N GLN A 123 2.77 -20.70 7.10
CA GLN A 123 4.17 -20.28 7.06
C GLN A 123 4.86 -20.62 8.39
N THR A 124 5.64 -21.70 8.42
CA THR A 124 6.22 -22.27 9.64
C THR A 124 7.54 -21.63 10.07
N THR A 125 8.00 -20.61 9.35
CA THR A 125 9.26 -19.89 9.61
C THR A 125 9.29 -19.22 10.99
N GLN A 126 8.13 -18.87 11.55
CA GLN A 126 8.00 -18.49 12.96
C GLN A 126 7.49 -19.67 13.77
N SER A 127 8.17 -19.99 14.87
CA SER A 127 7.69 -20.95 15.87
C SER A 127 6.42 -20.42 16.51
N TRP A 128 5.27 -20.78 15.95
CA TRP A 128 3.95 -20.51 16.53
C TRP A 128 3.45 -21.80 17.19
N PRO A 129 3.46 -21.89 18.54
CA PRO A 129 2.97 -23.08 19.24
C PRO A 129 1.46 -23.24 19.04
N ILE A 130 1.03 -24.43 18.60
CA ILE A 130 -0.39 -24.78 18.42
C ILE A 130 -1.20 -24.58 19.71
N THR A 131 -0.57 -24.76 20.88
CA THR A 131 -1.20 -24.53 22.18
C THR A 131 -1.75 -23.10 22.32
N ARG A 132 -1.04 -22.10 21.76
CA ARG A 132 -1.50 -20.71 21.77
C ARG A 132 -2.79 -20.53 20.96
N THR A 133 -2.90 -21.22 19.82
CA THR A 133 -4.12 -21.20 19.02
C THR A 133 -5.31 -21.77 19.80
N HIS A 134 -5.11 -22.88 20.52
CA HIS A 134 -6.14 -23.48 21.39
C HIS A 134 -6.48 -22.61 22.61
N GLU A 135 -5.56 -21.76 23.06
CA GLU A 135 -5.81 -20.74 24.08
C GLU A 135 -6.59 -19.53 23.54
N GLY A 136 -6.96 -19.52 22.26
CA GLY A 136 -7.70 -18.41 21.62
C GLY A 136 -6.81 -17.30 21.05
N LEU A 137 -5.49 -17.47 21.11
CA LEU A 137 -4.52 -16.55 20.50
C LEU A 137 -4.39 -16.83 18.99
N ARG A 138 -3.95 -15.83 18.23
CA ARG A 138 -4.08 -15.84 16.76
C ARG A 138 -2.82 -15.24 16.16
N LYS A 139 -2.01 -16.02 15.43
CA LYS A 139 -0.65 -15.65 15.00
C LYS A 139 -0.55 -14.27 14.37
N TYR A 140 -1.51 -13.93 13.52
CA TYR A 140 -1.49 -12.69 12.74
C TYR A 140 -2.12 -11.49 13.44
N THR A 141 -2.75 -11.66 14.61
CA THR A 141 -3.32 -10.55 15.37
C THR A 141 -2.74 -10.42 16.77
N ASP A 142 -2.10 -11.47 17.28
CA ASP A 142 -1.42 -11.53 18.58
C ASP A 142 0.01 -10.98 18.44
N PHE A 143 0.29 -9.86 19.10
CA PHE A 143 1.61 -9.23 19.09
C PHE A 143 2.38 -9.37 20.41
N THR A 144 2.02 -10.34 21.26
CA THR A 144 2.54 -10.49 22.63
C THR A 144 3.99 -11.00 22.75
N LYS A 145 4.87 -10.69 21.78
CA LYS A 145 6.32 -10.73 22.00
C LYS A 145 6.81 -9.68 23.01
N VAL A 146 5.95 -8.79 23.49
CA VAL A 146 6.32 -7.68 24.39
C VAL A 146 5.43 -7.65 25.62
N THR A 147 5.94 -8.20 26.73
CA THR A 147 5.56 -7.99 28.14
C THR A 147 4.09 -8.25 28.54
N VAL A 148 3.93 -9.09 29.58
CA VAL A 148 2.70 -9.60 30.21
C VAL A 148 1.64 -8.55 30.61
N TYR A 149 1.92 -7.26 30.46
CA TYR A 149 1.07 -6.17 30.98
C TYR A 149 0.32 -5.34 29.93
N ASN A 150 0.58 -5.49 28.62
CA ASN A 150 -0.09 -4.70 27.55
C ASN A 150 -0.77 -5.56 26.46
N THR A 151 -1.04 -6.82 26.77
CA THR A 151 -1.40 -7.85 25.79
C THR A 151 -2.84 -7.75 25.26
N CYS A 152 -3.73 -6.96 25.88
CA CYS A 152 -5.12 -6.86 25.43
C CYS A 152 -5.37 -5.74 24.40
N GLU A 153 -4.78 -4.55 24.55
CA GLU A 153 -5.17 -3.39 23.73
C GLU A 153 -4.67 -3.47 22.28
N LYS A 154 -3.42 -3.89 22.06
CA LYS A 154 -2.85 -3.99 20.70
C LYS A 154 -3.50 -5.09 19.87
N ASP A 155 -3.79 -6.21 20.50
CA ASP A 155 -4.48 -7.32 19.86
C ASP A 155 -5.90 -6.91 19.46
N LEU A 156 -6.60 -6.17 20.32
CA LEU A 156 -7.90 -5.57 20.00
C LEU A 156 -7.80 -4.55 18.86
N ALA A 157 -6.76 -3.72 18.83
CA ALA A 157 -6.54 -2.75 17.75
C ALA A 157 -6.34 -3.45 16.39
N HIS A 158 -5.47 -4.46 16.32
CA HIS A 158 -5.28 -5.23 15.09
C HIS A 158 -6.54 -5.97 14.67
N ARG A 159 -7.22 -6.65 15.59
CA ARG A 159 -8.51 -7.31 15.31
C ARG A 159 -9.52 -6.32 14.75
N SER A 160 -9.63 -5.12 15.33
CA SER A 160 -10.55 -4.08 14.85
C SER A 160 -10.25 -3.61 13.44
N ILE A 161 -8.97 -3.57 13.03
CA ILE A 161 -8.56 -3.23 11.67
C ILE A 161 -8.95 -4.37 10.71
N VAL A 162 -8.72 -5.63 11.11
CA VAL A 162 -9.16 -6.78 10.29
C VAL A 162 -10.68 -6.80 10.17
N ASP A 163 -11.42 -6.64 11.26
CA ASP A 163 -12.89 -6.62 11.26
C ASP A 163 -13.44 -5.50 10.37
N ARG A 164 -12.84 -4.30 10.43
CA ARG A 164 -13.19 -3.19 9.53
C ARG A 164 -12.92 -3.56 8.07
N PHE A 165 -11.74 -4.10 7.77
CA PHE A 165 -11.40 -4.55 6.42
C PHE A 165 -12.40 -5.58 5.89
N LEU A 166 -12.77 -6.60 6.69
CA LEU A 166 -13.76 -7.60 6.30
C LEU A 166 -15.15 -6.97 6.09
N THR A 167 -15.54 -6.04 6.97
CA THR A 167 -16.81 -5.32 6.90
C THR A 167 -16.92 -4.48 5.63
N ASP A 168 -15.87 -3.73 5.28
CA ASP A 168 -15.82 -2.85 4.10
C ASP A 168 -15.73 -3.65 2.80
N LEU A 169 -15.07 -4.82 2.84
CA LEU A 169 -14.95 -5.72 1.69
C LEU A 169 -16.25 -6.48 1.40
N ARG A 170 -17.03 -6.85 2.42
CA ARG A 170 -18.22 -7.71 2.27
C ARG A 170 -19.21 -7.20 1.22
N PRO A 171 -19.61 -5.92 1.18
CA PRO A 171 -20.55 -5.41 0.17
C PRO A 171 -20.03 -5.51 -1.27
N GLN A 172 -18.71 -5.49 -1.47
CA GLN A 172 -18.10 -5.47 -2.80
C GLN A 172 -17.98 -6.86 -3.43
N ILE A 173 -18.09 -7.90 -2.62
CA ILE A 173 -17.97 -9.30 -3.03
C ILE A 173 -19.29 -10.07 -2.89
N GLN A 174 -20.41 -9.37 -2.78
CA GLN A 174 -21.73 -9.97 -2.72
C GLN A 174 -22.08 -10.71 -4.02
N ASP A 175 -23.07 -11.61 -3.91
CA ASP A 175 -23.61 -12.31 -5.06
C ASP A 175 -24.22 -11.31 -6.06
N GLY A 176 -23.91 -11.53 -7.34
CA GLY A 176 -24.22 -10.61 -8.42
C GLY A 176 -23.69 -11.12 -9.76
N PRO A 177 -23.92 -10.38 -10.86
CA PRO A 177 -23.58 -10.84 -12.22
C PRO A 177 -22.10 -11.23 -12.44
N ASP A 178 -21.21 -10.67 -11.62
CA ASP A 178 -19.77 -10.89 -11.69
C ASP A 178 -19.22 -11.75 -10.55
N TYR A 179 -20.09 -12.42 -9.78
CA TYR A 179 -19.69 -13.19 -8.59
C TYR A 179 -18.64 -14.26 -8.89
N ASP A 180 -18.74 -14.89 -10.06
CA ASP A 180 -17.85 -15.94 -10.55
C ASP A 180 -16.77 -15.44 -11.54
N LYS A 181 -16.69 -14.14 -11.79
CA LYS A 181 -15.65 -13.56 -12.64
C LYS A 181 -14.46 -13.12 -11.80
N PRO A 182 -13.22 -13.16 -12.34
CA PRO A 182 -12.07 -12.57 -11.67
C PRO A 182 -12.35 -11.11 -11.34
N ARG A 183 -11.97 -10.68 -10.14
CA ARG A 183 -12.13 -9.29 -9.73
C ARG A 183 -11.39 -8.35 -10.69
N PRO A 184 -11.87 -7.12 -10.88
CA PRO A 184 -11.13 -6.13 -11.65
C PRO A 184 -9.87 -5.63 -10.91
N VAL A 185 -9.78 -5.86 -9.60
CA VAL A 185 -8.67 -5.39 -8.75
C VAL A 185 -8.16 -6.57 -7.93
N PRO A 186 -6.87 -6.94 -8.04
CA PRO A 186 -6.25 -7.91 -7.15
C PRO A 186 -6.07 -7.31 -5.75
N PHE A 187 -5.84 -8.16 -4.76
CA PHE A 187 -5.43 -7.67 -3.45
C PHE A 187 -3.96 -7.30 -3.46
N VAL A 188 -3.63 -6.09 -2.98
CA VAL A 188 -2.29 -5.54 -3.06
C VAL A 188 -1.82 -4.87 -1.77
N GLU A 189 -0.52 -4.94 -1.53
CA GLU A 189 0.21 -4.05 -0.64
C GLU A 189 1.28 -3.36 -1.48
N VAL A 190 1.39 -2.04 -1.32
CA VAL A 190 2.49 -1.25 -1.86
C VAL A 190 3.26 -0.71 -0.68
N GLY A 191 4.58 -0.74 -0.77
CA GLY A 191 5.43 -0.21 0.28
C GLY A 191 6.76 0.28 -0.25
N PHE A 192 7.50 0.92 0.65
CA PHE A 192 8.88 1.33 0.44
C PHE A 192 9.83 0.50 1.30
N SER A 193 11.04 0.24 0.79
CA SER A 193 12.13 -0.30 1.60
C SER A 193 13.49 0.10 1.07
N ASP A 194 14.43 0.23 2.00
CA ASP A 194 15.85 0.37 1.75
C ASP A 194 16.61 -0.95 1.62
N GLN A 195 15.96 -2.05 2.00
CA GLN A 195 16.45 -3.41 1.86
C GLN A 195 15.36 -4.24 1.20
N ILE A 196 15.03 -3.91 -0.04
CA ILE A 196 13.88 -4.48 -0.76
C ILE A 196 13.89 -6.01 -0.69
N TYR A 197 15.01 -6.68 -0.98
CA TYR A 197 15.07 -8.15 -0.90
C TYR A 197 14.70 -8.71 0.47
N LEU A 198 15.23 -8.11 1.55
CA LEU A 198 14.89 -8.52 2.91
C LEU A 198 13.41 -8.29 3.17
N ARG A 199 12.85 -7.17 2.70
CA ARG A 199 11.44 -6.84 2.86
C ARG A 199 10.53 -7.79 2.08
N LEU A 200 10.88 -8.11 0.84
CA LEU A 200 10.14 -9.07 0.03
C LEU A 200 10.20 -10.46 0.66
N GLN A 201 11.37 -10.89 1.13
CA GLN A 201 11.52 -12.13 1.88
C GLN A 201 10.63 -12.14 3.12
N GLN A 202 10.67 -11.08 3.94
CA GLN A 202 9.84 -10.91 5.13
C GLN A 202 8.35 -11.06 4.85
N HIS A 203 7.87 -10.44 3.76
CA HIS A 203 6.50 -10.59 3.27
C HIS A 203 6.21 -12.03 2.85
N SER A 204 7.07 -12.68 2.06
CA SER A 204 6.86 -14.07 1.62
C SER A 204 6.85 -15.07 2.79
N SER A 205 7.63 -14.81 3.84
CA SER A 205 7.73 -15.67 5.03
C SER A 205 6.80 -15.26 6.17
N HIS A 206 5.94 -14.27 5.96
CA HIS A 206 5.03 -13.71 6.99
C HIS A 206 5.75 -13.26 8.27
N THR A 207 6.91 -12.64 8.15
CA THR A 207 7.75 -12.24 9.28
C THR A 207 8.00 -10.73 9.27
N ASN A 208 7.72 -10.04 10.38
CA ASN A 208 7.98 -8.60 10.52
C ASN A 208 7.36 -7.74 9.40
N SER A 209 6.17 -8.11 8.94
CA SER A 209 5.53 -7.56 7.75
C SER A 209 4.06 -7.20 8.05
N ASN A 210 3.33 -6.69 7.05
CA ASN A 210 1.93 -6.32 7.16
C ASN A 210 1.08 -7.54 7.59
N TYR A 211 0.60 -7.51 8.83
CA TYR A 211 -0.12 -8.64 9.43
C TYR A 211 -1.45 -8.93 8.73
N LEU A 212 -2.13 -7.90 8.21
CA LEU A 212 -3.40 -8.05 7.50
C LEU A 212 -3.20 -8.77 6.16
N MET A 213 -2.20 -8.35 5.39
CA MET A 213 -1.81 -9.04 4.15
C MET A 213 -1.42 -10.50 4.43
N ASN A 214 -0.60 -10.73 5.47
CA ASN A 214 -0.14 -12.08 5.82
C ASN A 214 -1.28 -12.99 6.28
N LEU A 215 -2.22 -12.49 7.07
CA LEU A 215 -3.43 -13.23 7.46
C LEU A 215 -4.26 -13.59 6.24
N PHE A 216 -4.49 -12.61 5.35
CA PHE A 216 -5.26 -12.82 4.14
C PHE A 216 -4.60 -13.85 3.21
N HIS A 217 -3.30 -13.72 2.97
CA HIS A 217 -2.53 -14.67 2.18
C HIS A 217 -2.51 -16.07 2.81
N ALA A 218 -2.38 -16.18 4.13
CA ALA A 218 -2.47 -17.47 4.82
C ALA A 218 -3.85 -18.13 4.67
N ALA A 219 -4.94 -17.37 4.78
CA ALA A 219 -6.28 -17.88 4.56
C ALA A 219 -6.49 -18.36 3.11
N VAL A 220 -5.98 -17.61 2.13
CA VAL A 220 -5.97 -17.97 0.71
C VAL A 220 -5.22 -19.28 0.47
N GLU A 221 -4.00 -19.39 0.98
CA GLU A 221 -3.15 -20.57 0.84
C GLU A 221 -3.76 -21.81 1.48
N ASN A 222 -4.28 -21.67 2.71
CA ASN A 222 -4.98 -22.75 3.41
C ASN A 222 -6.19 -23.27 2.60
N ARG A 223 -6.96 -22.36 2.01
CA ARG A 223 -8.19 -22.72 1.29
C ARG A 223 -7.93 -23.28 -0.11
N PHE A 224 -7.00 -22.68 -0.85
CA PHE A 224 -6.82 -22.95 -2.28
C PHE A 224 -5.51 -23.67 -2.62
N GLY A 225 -4.68 -24.05 -1.63
CA GLY A 225 -3.53 -24.92 -1.82
C GLY A 225 -2.53 -24.42 -2.86
N GLY A 226 -2.17 -23.13 -2.81
CA GLY A 226 -1.16 -22.53 -3.70
C GLY A 226 -1.63 -22.15 -5.10
N ILE A 227 -2.94 -22.19 -5.38
CA ILE A 227 -3.49 -21.66 -6.66
C ILE A 227 -3.20 -20.16 -6.79
N PHE A 228 -3.46 -19.41 -5.72
CA PHE A 228 -3.18 -17.99 -5.62
C PHE A 228 -1.97 -17.79 -4.73
N LYS A 229 -1.00 -17.01 -5.20
CA LYS A 229 0.29 -16.79 -4.53
C LYS A 229 0.52 -15.31 -4.33
N LEU A 230 1.43 -14.99 -3.40
CA LEU A 230 2.00 -13.67 -3.26
C LEU A 230 3.05 -13.42 -4.35
N HIS A 231 2.70 -12.65 -5.36
CA HIS A 231 3.61 -12.13 -6.39
C HIS A 231 4.23 -10.84 -5.88
N GLN A 232 5.54 -10.68 -6.04
CA GLN A 232 6.27 -9.55 -5.46
C GLN A 232 7.18 -8.93 -6.52
N GLU A 233 7.04 -7.63 -6.71
CA GLU A 233 7.75 -6.92 -7.77
C GLU A 233 8.29 -5.57 -7.28
N VAL A 234 9.33 -5.05 -7.96
CA VAL A 234 9.91 -3.75 -7.68
C VAL A 234 9.44 -2.74 -8.73
N LEU A 235 8.60 -1.80 -8.31
CA LEU A 235 7.95 -0.83 -9.19
C LEU A 235 8.91 0.26 -9.66
N SER A 236 9.68 0.80 -8.72
CA SER A 236 10.60 1.92 -8.97
C SER A 236 11.72 1.93 -7.95
N LEU A 237 12.85 2.49 -8.35
CA LEU A 237 14.01 2.70 -7.51
C LEU A 237 14.18 4.19 -7.25
N CYS A 238 14.56 4.56 -6.04
CA CYS A 238 14.74 5.95 -5.68
C CYS A 238 16.05 6.48 -6.28
N SER A 239 15.96 7.65 -6.88
CA SER A 239 17.07 8.46 -7.38
C SER A 239 17.41 9.60 -6.43
N GLU A 240 16.42 10.09 -5.70
CA GLU A 240 16.55 11.15 -4.70
C GLU A 240 15.72 10.82 -3.44
N PRO A 241 15.92 11.56 -2.33
CA PRO A 241 15.18 11.29 -1.10
C PRO A 241 13.67 11.33 -1.34
N ALA A 242 13.16 12.38 -1.98
CA ALA A 242 11.74 12.63 -2.13
C ALA A 242 10.98 11.46 -2.77
N ASP A 243 11.65 10.69 -3.63
CA ASP A 243 11.11 9.51 -4.29
C ASP A 243 10.57 8.47 -3.31
N ALA A 244 11.18 8.30 -2.14
CA ALA A 244 10.79 7.24 -1.20
C ALA A 244 9.33 7.41 -0.74
N TRP A 245 9.00 8.56 -0.16
CA TRP A 245 7.69 8.82 0.43
C TRP A 245 6.66 9.20 -0.62
N LEU A 246 7.03 10.00 -1.63
CA LEU A 246 6.13 10.34 -2.73
C LEU A 246 5.82 9.14 -3.59
N GLY A 247 6.82 8.32 -3.92
CA GLY A 247 6.61 7.09 -4.66
C GLY A 247 5.71 6.12 -3.90
N GLU A 248 5.95 5.92 -2.61
CA GLU A 248 5.08 5.04 -1.80
C GLU A 248 3.62 5.54 -1.83
N ILE A 249 3.39 6.84 -1.64
CA ILE A 249 2.05 7.44 -1.72
C ILE A 249 1.44 7.26 -3.12
N ALA A 250 2.18 7.62 -4.17
CA ALA A 250 1.72 7.58 -5.54
C ALA A 250 1.34 6.17 -5.97
N PHE A 251 2.24 5.20 -5.80
CA PHE A 251 1.98 3.83 -6.21
C PHE A 251 0.91 3.15 -5.36
N THR A 252 0.81 3.48 -4.07
CA THR A 252 -0.30 2.99 -3.23
C THR A 252 -1.63 3.49 -3.79
N GLN A 253 -1.72 4.77 -4.20
CA GLN A 253 -2.95 5.32 -4.79
C GLN A 253 -3.28 4.74 -6.18
N LEU A 254 -2.28 4.63 -7.06
CA LEU A 254 -2.48 4.08 -8.40
C LEU A 254 -2.94 2.62 -8.35
N CYS A 255 -2.34 1.82 -7.47
CA CYS A 255 -2.64 0.39 -7.33
C CYS A 255 -3.85 0.08 -6.45
N LYS A 256 -4.42 1.10 -5.80
CA LYS A 256 -5.50 0.96 -4.80
C LYS A 256 -5.13 0.13 -3.57
N GLY A 257 -3.95 0.43 -3.03
CA GLY A 257 -3.34 -0.29 -1.91
C GLY A 257 -3.88 0.07 -0.52
N TYR A 258 -4.79 1.02 -0.38
CA TYR A 258 -5.39 1.35 0.92
C TYR A 258 -6.52 0.40 1.32
N VAL A 259 -6.63 0.11 2.63
CA VAL A 259 -7.72 -0.73 3.17
C VAL A 259 -9.11 -0.17 2.88
N THR A 260 -9.24 1.15 2.80
CA THR A 260 -10.50 1.85 2.47
C THR A 260 -10.97 1.61 1.03
N GLU A 261 -10.11 1.06 0.18
CA GLU A 261 -10.42 0.74 -1.22
C GLU A 261 -10.71 -0.76 -1.41
N ALA A 262 -10.85 -1.51 -0.31
CA ALA A 262 -11.26 -2.92 -0.19
C ALA A 262 -10.49 -3.94 -1.05
N SER A 263 -9.37 -3.52 -1.62
CA SER A 263 -8.40 -4.41 -2.28
C SER A 263 -6.99 -4.14 -1.78
N GLY A 264 -6.82 -3.17 -0.87
CA GLY A 264 -5.55 -2.79 -0.31
C GLY A 264 -5.31 -3.32 1.10
N PHE A 265 -4.05 -3.46 1.48
CA PHE A 265 -3.64 -3.84 2.85
C PHE A 265 -2.99 -2.70 3.64
N SER A 266 -2.77 -1.54 3.04
CA SER A 266 -2.19 -0.36 3.71
C SER A 266 -3.23 0.30 4.60
N HIS A 267 -3.11 0.09 5.92
CA HIS A 267 -3.96 0.70 6.94
C HIS A 267 -3.31 1.91 7.63
N SER A 268 -2.01 2.09 7.44
CA SER A 268 -1.28 3.30 7.81
C SER A 268 -1.10 4.19 6.59
N GLY A 269 -0.97 5.50 6.81
CA GLY A 269 -0.66 6.43 5.72
C GLY A 269 0.70 6.10 5.11
N ALA A 270 0.75 5.96 3.78
CA ALA A 270 2.00 5.82 3.05
C ALA A 270 2.90 7.04 3.30
N GLY A 271 4.21 6.85 3.29
CA GLY A 271 5.20 7.90 3.49
C GLY A 271 5.54 8.22 4.95
N LEU A 272 4.73 7.76 5.92
CA LEU A 272 4.92 8.11 7.34
C LEU A 272 6.12 7.41 7.99
N SER A 273 6.54 6.26 7.49
CA SER A 273 7.59 5.44 8.12
C SER A 273 9.02 5.78 7.66
N ILE A 274 9.19 6.86 6.88
CA ILE A 274 10.45 7.17 6.17
C ILE A 274 11.34 8.15 6.95
N GLY A 275 10.85 8.71 8.06
CA GLY A 275 11.41 9.89 8.75
C GLY A 275 12.91 9.89 9.04
N ASN A 276 13.54 8.72 9.26
CA ASN A 276 14.97 8.63 9.58
C ASN A 276 15.76 7.78 8.56
N PHE A 277 15.19 7.47 7.40
CA PHE A 277 15.85 6.62 6.42
C PHE A 277 17.12 7.27 5.85
N TYR A 278 17.01 8.51 5.36
CA TYR A 278 18.09 9.18 4.64
C TYR A 278 19.33 9.46 5.49
N GLU A 279 19.13 9.72 6.78
CA GLU A 279 20.22 9.96 7.73
C GLU A 279 21.06 8.70 8.00
N ARG A 280 20.53 7.51 7.66
CA ARG A 280 21.18 6.22 7.90
C ARG A 280 21.88 5.65 6.66
N LEU A 281 21.70 6.28 5.50
CA LEU A 281 22.29 5.79 4.25
C LEU A 281 23.78 6.19 4.13
N PRO A 282 24.67 5.23 3.83
CA PRO A 282 26.05 5.53 3.44
C PRO A 282 26.13 6.40 2.18
N ALA A 283 27.20 7.21 2.07
CA ALA A 283 27.44 8.08 0.91
C ALA A 283 27.49 7.31 -0.41
N GLU A 284 27.99 6.08 -0.39
CA GLU A 284 28.13 5.21 -1.56
C GLU A 284 26.77 4.80 -2.14
N ILE A 285 25.73 4.72 -1.29
CA ILE A 285 24.37 4.44 -1.75
C ILE A 285 23.81 5.67 -2.46
N TRP A 286 24.10 6.89 -1.96
CA TRP A 286 23.72 8.12 -2.63
C TRP A 286 24.37 8.25 -4.02
N ASP A 287 25.66 7.93 -4.13
CA ASP A 287 26.34 7.93 -5.42
C ASP A 287 25.72 6.91 -6.38
N THR A 288 25.34 5.73 -5.87
CA THR A 288 24.67 4.69 -6.66
C THR A 288 23.28 5.12 -7.14
N MET A 289 22.49 5.75 -6.26
CA MET A 289 21.17 6.30 -6.58
C MET A 289 21.28 7.41 -7.64
N TYR A 290 22.23 8.33 -7.45
CA TYR A 290 22.48 9.41 -8.39
C TYR A 290 22.93 8.90 -9.76
N LEU A 291 23.86 7.94 -9.80
CA LEU A 291 24.31 7.32 -11.05
C LEU A 291 23.18 6.55 -11.74
N HIS A 292 22.27 5.94 -11.00
CA HIS A 292 21.08 5.29 -11.56
C HIS A 292 20.13 6.33 -12.18
N GLY A 293 19.81 7.40 -11.47
CA GLY A 293 19.00 8.51 -11.98
C GLY A 293 19.61 9.17 -13.21
N ALA A 294 20.93 9.40 -13.21
CA ALA A 294 21.65 9.98 -14.33
C ALA A 294 21.71 9.04 -15.54
N ARG A 295 21.90 7.73 -15.33
CA ARG A 295 21.97 6.72 -16.41
C ARG A 295 20.64 6.48 -17.08
N THR A 296 19.54 6.68 -16.38
CA THR A 296 18.24 6.32 -16.94
C THR A 296 17.87 7.28 -18.07
N GLU A 297 18.32 8.54 -18.12
CA GLU A 297 17.82 9.57 -19.07
C GLU A 297 16.28 9.53 -19.23
N LYS A 298 15.57 8.84 -18.32
CA LYS A 298 14.19 8.39 -18.53
C LYS A 298 13.28 9.56 -18.30
N ILE A 299 13.57 10.35 -17.27
CA ILE A 299 12.89 11.61 -16.99
C ILE A 299 13.05 12.55 -18.18
N GLU A 300 14.25 12.77 -18.72
CA GLU A 300 14.44 13.65 -19.88
C GLU A 300 13.76 13.11 -21.15
N ARG A 301 13.88 11.81 -21.43
CA ARG A 301 13.21 11.18 -22.58
C ARG A 301 11.69 11.16 -22.45
N ASN A 302 11.16 10.93 -21.26
CA ASN A 302 9.72 10.94 -20.98
C ASN A 302 9.18 12.36 -20.98
N LEU A 303 9.93 13.35 -20.46
CA LEU A 303 9.59 14.77 -20.61
C LEU A 303 9.63 15.22 -22.07
N GLN A 304 10.61 14.79 -22.87
CA GLN A 304 10.67 15.09 -24.31
C GLN A 304 9.53 14.42 -25.07
N LYS A 305 9.21 13.15 -24.75
CA LYS A 305 8.04 12.45 -25.30
C LYS A 305 6.73 13.09 -24.86
N GLU A 306 6.61 13.54 -23.61
CA GLU A 306 5.43 14.27 -23.15
C GLU A 306 5.36 15.64 -23.79
N GLU A 307 6.46 16.35 -24.01
CA GLU A 307 6.47 17.59 -24.80
C GLU A 307 6.12 17.32 -26.27
N GLU A 308 6.52 16.19 -26.83
CA GLU A 308 6.22 15.80 -28.22
C GLU A 308 4.77 15.31 -28.36
N ILE A 309 4.26 14.53 -27.40
CA ILE A 309 2.86 14.10 -27.27
C ILE A 309 1.97 15.28 -26.92
N ALA A 310 2.42 16.21 -26.08
CA ALA A 310 1.74 17.48 -25.79
C ALA A 310 1.78 18.38 -27.02
N ARG A 311 2.86 18.43 -27.81
CA ARG A 311 2.86 19.12 -29.12
C ARG A 311 1.91 18.45 -30.12
N VAL A 312 1.83 17.12 -30.16
CA VAL A 312 0.95 16.38 -31.08
C VAL A 312 -0.52 16.40 -30.61
N ARG A 313 -0.80 16.42 -29.30
CA ARG A 313 -2.14 16.51 -28.69
C ARG A 313 -2.64 17.95 -28.51
N HIS A 314 -1.78 18.95 -28.28
CA HIS A 314 -2.18 20.37 -28.15
C HIS A 314 -2.56 21.01 -29.48
N PHE A 315 -1.94 20.63 -30.60
CA PHE A 315 -2.10 21.38 -31.84
C PHE A 315 -3.10 20.76 -32.84
N ALA A 316 -3.74 19.64 -32.49
CA ALA A 316 -4.65 18.95 -33.40
C ALA A 316 -6.15 19.26 -33.20
N GLU A 317 -6.61 19.71 -32.01
CA GLU A 317 -8.03 20.04 -31.81
C GLU A 317 -8.29 21.37 -31.10
N PRO A 318 -9.09 22.28 -31.69
CA PRO A 318 -9.53 23.51 -31.03
C PRO A 318 -10.27 23.22 -29.71
N GLY A 319 -9.84 23.89 -28.64
CA GLY A 319 -10.48 23.80 -27.32
C GLY A 319 -10.06 22.62 -26.44
N ALA A 320 -9.11 21.78 -26.86
CA ALA A 320 -8.59 20.66 -26.05
C ALA A 320 -7.90 21.13 -24.75
N HIS A 321 -7.21 22.27 -24.80
CA HIS A 321 -6.61 22.92 -23.65
C HIS A 321 -7.62 23.24 -22.54
N GLN A 322 -8.74 23.81 -22.94
CA GLN A 322 -9.77 24.29 -22.02
C GLN A 322 -10.48 23.11 -21.33
N ARG A 323 -10.70 22.01 -22.07
CA ARG A 323 -11.29 20.78 -21.51
C ARG A 323 -10.39 20.10 -20.47
N PHE A 324 -9.08 20.06 -20.73
CA PHE A 324 -8.13 19.48 -19.79
C PHE A 324 -7.98 20.33 -18.52
N GLU A 325 -7.96 21.66 -18.68
CA GLU A 325 -8.00 22.59 -17.54
C GLU A 325 -9.30 22.41 -16.73
N ASP A 326 -10.45 22.30 -17.39
CA ASP A 326 -11.75 22.08 -16.74
C ASP A 326 -11.80 20.73 -15.97
N GLU A 327 -11.22 19.66 -16.53
CA GLU A 327 -11.18 18.33 -15.90
C GLU A 327 -10.28 18.32 -14.66
N ILE A 328 -9.09 18.93 -14.75
CA ILE A 328 -8.18 19.10 -13.60
C ILE A 328 -8.81 19.99 -12.53
N LEU A 329 -9.50 21.07 -12.92
CA LEU A 329 -10.20 21.96 -11.97
C LEU A 329 -11.31 21.21 -11.22
N LYS A 330 -12.03 20.32 -11.91
CA LYS A 330 -13.10 19.50 -11.32
C LYS A 330 -12.56 18.46 -10.33
N ASP A 331 -11.41 17.86 -10.63
CA ASP A 331 -10.72 16.95 -9.70
C ASP A 331 -10.17 17.70 -8.47
N ILE A 332 -9.69 18.94 -8.66
CA ILE A 332 -9.27 19.82 -7.56
C ILE A 332 -10.46 20.18 -6.66
N GLU A 333 -11.61 20.57 -7.23
CA GLU A 333 -12.83 20.85 -6.47
C GLU A 333 -13.28 19.64 -5.67
N SER A 334 -13.17 18.44 -6.24
CA SER A 334 -13.51 17.18 -5.57
C SER A 334 -12.59 16.91 -4.37
N VAL A 335 -11.29 17.18 -4.50
CA VAL A 335 -10.32 17.07 -3.39
C VAL A 335 -10.56 18.12 -2.31
N GLU A 336 -10.91 19.35 -2.68
CA GLU A 336 -11.28 20.39 -1.72
C GLU A 336 -12.55 20.04 -0.94
N GLN A 337 -13.53 19.45 -1.61
CA GLN A 337 -14.76 19.00 -0.98
C GLN A 337 -14.49 17.88 0.03
N ILE A 338 -13.63 16.91 -0.32
CA ILE A 338 -13.15 15.87 0.62
C ILE A 338 -12.45 16.51 1.83
N SER A 339 -11.60 17.51 1.60
CA SER A 339 -10.89 18.23 2.67
C SER A 339 -11.84 18.94 3.64
N ARG A 340 -12.90 19.57 3.14
CA ARG A 340 -13.95 20.20 3.96
C ARG A 340 -14.74 19.17 4.77
N THR A 341 -15.09 18.03 4.17
CA THR A 341 -15.76 16.93 4.90
C THR A 341 -14.88 16.40 6.04
N LEU A 342 -13.58 16.26 5.82
CA LEU A 342 -12.64 15.84 6.86
C LEU A 342 -12.50 16.87 8.00
N GLN A 343 -12.59 18.18 7.69
CA GLN A 343 -12.63 19.23 8.74
C GLN A 343 -13.88 19.10 9.60
N SER A 344 -15.05 18.95 8.99
CA SER A 344 -16.31 18.80 9.73
C SER A 344 -16.32 17.55 10.61
N LEU A 345 -15.70 16.45 10.17
CA LEU A 345 -15.57 15.24 10.98
C LEU A 345 -14.67 15.43 12.22
N GLU A 346 -13.62 16.25 12.10
CA GLU A 346 -12.74 16.55 13.23
C GLU A 346 -13.40 17.47 14.26
N GLU A 347 -14.18 18.45 13.79
CA GLU A 347 -14.99 19.32 14.66
C GLU A 347 -16.03 18.50 15.44
N LEU A 348 -16.72 17.57 14.78
CA LEU A 348 -17.65 16.66 15.44
C LEU A 348 -16.96 15.78 16.49
N ARG A 349 -15.73 15.37 16.22
CA ARG A 349 -14.94 14.57 17.15
C ARG A 349 -14.49 15.38 18.38
N GLN A 350 -14.15 16.65 18.22
CA GLN A 350 -13.89 17.56 19.35
C GLN A 350 -15.14 17.75 20.21
N ILE A 351 -16.29 17.97 19.59
CA ILE A 351 -17.57 18.11 20.31
C ILE A 351 -17.90 16.83 21.09
N ASP A 352 -17.71 15.64 20.51
CA ASP A 352 -17.94 14.36 21.20
C ASP A 352 -17.02 14.19 22.42
N GLN A 353 -15.79 14.70 22.32
CA GLN A 353 -14.82 14.68 23.43
C GLN A 353 -15.22 15.64 24.55
N GLU A 354 -15.65 16.86 24.23
CA GLU A 354 -16.15 17.83 25.21
C GLU A 354 -17.40 17.31 25.95
N ILE A 355 -18.32 16.63 25.24
CA ILE A 355 -19.49 16.00 25.84
C ILE A 355 -19.08 14.91 26.84
N LYS A 356 -18.09 14.08 26.50
CA LYS A 356 -17.57 13.04 27.40
C LYS A 356 -16.98 13.64 28.68
N GLU A 357 -16.15 14.68 28.54
CA GLU A 357 -15.55 15.36 29.69
C GLU A 357 -16.60 15.99 30.61
N LEU A 358 -17.66 16.57 30.05
CA LEU A 358 -18.78 17.10 30.84
C LEU A 358 -19.51 16.00 31.61
N LEU A 359 -19.80 14.87 30.96
CA LEU A 359 -20.50 13.73 31.59
C LEU A 359 -19.68 13.07 32.70
N GLU A 360 -18.35 13.06 32.60
CA GLU A 360 -17.47 12.54 33.66
C GLU A 360 -17.31 13.52 34.85
N SER A 361 -17.61 14.80 34.64
CA SER A 361 -17.55 15.85 35.67
C SER A 361 -18.84 16.03 36.49
N THR A 362 -19.92 15.32 36.13
CA THR A 362 -21.24 15.39 36.78
C THR A 362 -21.53 14.12 37.56
#